data_AF-A0AA90Z272-F1
#
_entry.id   AF-A0AA90Z272-F1
#
_cell.length_a   1.000
_cell.length_b   1.000
_cell.length_c   1.000
_cell.angle_alpha   90.00
_cell.angle_beta   90.00
_cell.angle_gamma   90.00
#
_symmetry.space_group_name_H-M   'P 1'
#
loop_
_entity.id
_entity.type
_entity.pdbx_description
1 polymer ?
#
loop_
_entity_poly.entity_id
_entity_poly.type
_entity_poly.pdbx_seq_one_letter_code
_entity_poly.pdbx_strand_id
1 'polypeptide(L)'
;MPMTSDQIMRGALLSGVINAIINGFIQYFLLRGTAPIPLTLDSISGGSHSVLGGAVLLAVSMAMILTAVTHFTVKGPKKPFVPTTLKLVIKHGLVTFGTVVAVAVLWQWVFGTVEVGLAFAVILLGFIAGVVAASVNYLTIAEITDSGCS
;
A
#
# COMPACT_ATOMS: atom_id res chain seq x y z
N MET A 1 -17.36 0.48 23.77
CA MET A 1 -16.55 -0.73 23.99
C MET A 1 -15.33 -0.67 23.07
N PRO A 2 -14.14 -1.04 23.54
CA PRO A 2 -12.95 -1.15 22.69
C PRO A 2 -13.16 -2.22 21.61
N MET A 3 -12.63 -2.02 20.40
CA MET A 3 -12.68 -3.02 19.34
C MET A 3 -11.79 -4.22 19.71
N THR A 4 -12.26 -5.43 19.43
CA THR A 4 -11.45 -6.64 19.64
C THR A 4 -10.47 -6.84 18.49
N SER A 5 -9.33 -7.49 18.73
CA SER A 5 -8.32 -7.77 17.70
C SER A 5 -8.88 -8.50 16.48
N ASP A 6 -9.85 -9.42 16.69
CA ASP A 6 -10.54 -10.12 15.61
C ASP A 6 -11.37 -9.18 14.72
N GLN A 7 -12.03 -8.18 15.30
CA GLN A 7 -12.78 -7.18 14.55
C GLN A 7 -11.85 -6.29 13.72
N ILE A 8 -10.71 -5.89 14.30
CA ILE A 8 -9.69 -5.09 13.61
C ILE A 8 -9.10 -5.90 12.45
N MET A 9 -8.76 -7.17 12.69
CA MET A 9 -8.20 -8.06 11.67
C MET A 9 -9.18 -8.28 10.51
N ARG A 10 -10.45 -8.59 10.80
CA ARG A 10 -11.48 -8.75 9.76
C ARG A 10 -11.68 -7.47 8.96
N GLY A 11 -11.71 -6.31 9.63
CA GLY A 11 -11.81 -5.00 8.96
C GLY A 11 -10.60 -4.69 8.08
N ALA A 12 -9.39 -5.01 8.54
CA ALA A 12 -8.16 -4.88 7.77
C ALA A 12 -8.14 -5.79 6.53
N LEU A 13 -8.53 -7.05 6.67
CA LEU A 13 -8.62 -7.99 5.55
C LEU A 13 -9.64 -7.51 4.50
N LEU A 14 -10.82 -7.07 4.93
CA LEU A 14 -11.84 -6.49 4.05
C LEU A 14 -11.31 -5.25 3.32
N SER A 15 -10.65 -4.34 4.05
CA SER A 15 -10.01 -3.17 3.45
C SER A 15 -8.97 -3.56 2.39
N GLY A 16 -8.13 -4.56 2.70
CA GLY A 16 -7.14 -5.08 1.76
C GLY A 16 -7.76 -5.64 0.48
N VAL A 17 -8.77 -6.49 0.60
CA VAL A 17 -9.45 -7.10 -0.56
C VAL A 17 -10.11 -6.03 -1.44
N ILE A 18 -10.84 -5.09 -0.84
CA ILE A 18 -11.51 -4.01 -1.59
C ILE A 18 -10.46 -3.16 -2.33
N ASN A 19 -9.38 -2.79 -1.64
CA ASN A 19 -8.31 -2.00 -2.24
C ASN A 19 -7.59 -2.75 -3.36
N ALA A 20 -7.33 -4.04 -3.21
CA ALA A 20 -6.72 -4.86 -4.24
C ALA A 20 -7.57 -4.88 -5.53
N ILE A 21 -8.88 -5.09 -5.39
CA ILE A 21 -9.81 -5.14 -6.51
C ILE A 21 -9.89 -3.79 -7.22
N ILE A 22 -10.10 -2.71 -6.47
CA ILE A 22 -10.24 -1.36 -7.03
C ILE A 22 -8.94 -0.95 -7.74
N ASN A 23 -7.79 -1.15 -7.11
CA ASN A 23 -6.51 -0.74 -7.69
C ASN A 23 -6.12 -1.62 -8.88
N GLY A 24 -6.38 -2.93 -8.82
CA GLY A 24 -6.19 -3.81 -9.96
C GLY A 24 -7.06 -3.39 -11.15
N PHE A 25 -8.32 -3.04 -10.93
CA PHE A 25 -9.20 -2.53 -11.99
C PHE A 25 -8.68 -1.21 -12.57
N ILE A 26 -8.30 -0.25 -11.74
CA ILE A 26 -7.73 1.04 -12.17
C ILE A 26 -6.47 0.81 -13.02
N GLN A 27 -5.56 -0.06 -12.57
CA GLN A 27 -4.32 -0.35 -13.27
C GLN A 27 -4.54 -1.10 -14.57
N TYR A 28 -5.55 -1.97 -14.65
CA TYR A 28 -5.92 -2.60 -15.92
C TYR A 28 -6.25 -1.55 -16.98
N PHE A 29 -7.03 -0.52 -16.63
CA PHE A 29 -7.36 0.56 -17.57
C PHE A 29 -6.18 1.48 -17.88
N LEU A 30 -5.27 1.68 -16.93
CA LEU A 30 -4.04 2.47 -17.14
C LEU A 30 -3.01 1.75 -18.01
N LEU A 31 -2.89 0.44 -17.88
CA LEU A 31 -1.85 -0.37 -18.52
C LEU A 31 -2.34 -1.10 -19.78
N ARG A 32 -3.64 -1.09 -20.09
CA ARG A 32 -4.13 -1.70 -21.34
C ARG A 32 -3.48 -1.01 -22.54
N GLY A 33 -2.93 -1.81 -23.45
CA GLY A 33 -2.26 -1.31 -24.65
C GLY A 33 -0.79 -0.89 -24.45
N THR A 34 -0.23 -1.05 -23.24
CA THR A 34 1.20 -0.74 -22.97
C THR A 34 2.07 -1.99 -22.84
N ALA A 35 1.52 -3.19 -23.09
CA ALA A 35 2.27 -4.45 -22.99
C ALA A 35 3.18 -4.68 -24.22
N PRO A 36 4.40 -5.24 -24.03
CA PRO A 36 4.98 -5.73 -22.78
C PRO A 36 5.46 -4.61 -21.83
N ILE A 37 5.34 -4.84 -20.51
CA ILE A 37 5.62 -3.83 -19.48
C ILE A 37 6.84 -4.27 -18.65
N PRO A 38 7.89 -3.44 -18.50
CA PRO A 38 9.03 -3.79 -17.67
C PRO A 38 8.63 -3.82 -16.19
N LEU A 39 8.97 -4.90 -15.48
CA LEU A 39 8.67 -5.03 -14.05
C LEU A 39 9.50 -4.06 -13.22
N THR A 40 10.79 -3.98 -13.54
CA THR A 40 11.81 -3.09 -12.97
C THR A 40 12.62 -2.48 -14.10
N LEU A 41 13.36 -1.41 -13.84
CA LEU A 41 14.25 -0.80 -14.82
C LEU A 41 15.63 -0.64 -14.22
N ASP A 42 16.64 -0.86 -15.05
CA ASP A 42 18.05 -0.74 -14.67
C ASP A 42 18.57 0.70 -14.75
N SER A 43 17.77 1.63 -15.29
CA SER A 43 18.14 3.04 -15.43
C SER A 43 17.10 3.98 -14.84
N ILE A 44 17.58 4.96 -14.05
CA ILE A 44 16.80 6.13 -13.60
C ILE A 44 16.49 7.08 -14.77
N SER A 45 17.22 6.96 -15.89
CA SER A 45 17.17 7.87 -17.04
C SER A 45 16.42 7.33 -18.27
N GLY A 46 16.00 6.08 -18.28
CA GLY A 46 15.15 5.53 -19.35
C GLY A 46 13.73 6.03 -19.15
N GLY A 47 13.22 6.89 -20.03
CA GLY A 47 11.90 7.53 -19.92
C GLY A 47 10.67 6.60 -20.00
N SER A 48 10.82 5.33 -19.63
CA SER A 48 9.78 4.29 -19.57
C SER A 48 9.33 4.06 -18.11
N HIS A 49 8.04 3.78 -17.93
CA HIS A 49 7.46 3.44 -16.62
C HIS A 49 7.60 1.95 -16.34
N SER A 50 8.06 1.57 -15.14
CA SER A 50 8.08 0.18 -14.66
C SER A 50 6.92 -0.14 -13.72
N VAL A 51 6.55 -1.42 -13.64
CA VAL A 51 5.49 -1.90 -12.75
C VAL A 51 5.84 -1.58 -11.30
N LEU A 52 7.03 -1.95 -10.82
CA LEU A 52 7.44 -1.68 -9.43
C LEU A 52 7.66 -0.18 -9.17
N GLY A 53 8.08 0.59 -10.16
CA GLY A 53 8.14 2.06 -10.05
C GLY A 53 6.75 2.68 -9.82
N GLY A 54 5.74 2.21 -10.55
CA GLY A 54 4.34 2.58 -10.32
C GLY A 54 3.80 2.10 -8.96
N ALA A 55 4.24 0.92 -8.51
CA ALA A 55 3.86 0.35 -7.22
C ALA A 55 4.28 1.23 -6.04
N VAL A 56 5.44 1.90 -6.11
CA VAL A 56 5.94 2.78 -5.03
C VAL A 56 4.96 3.92 -4.78
N LEU A 57 4.62 4.70 -5.81
CA LEU A 57 3.72 5.84 -5.63
C LEU A 57 2.34 5.38 -5.16
N LEU A 58 1.82 4.32 -5.79
CA LEU A 58 0.53 3.72 -5.42
C LEU A 58 0.50 3.31 -3.94
N ALA A 59 1.48 2.54 -3.49
CA ALA A 59 1.56 2.04 -2.12
C ALA A 59 1.72 3.18 -1.11
N VAL A 60 2.59 4.15 -1.38
CA VAL A 60 2.84 5.28 -0.47
C VAL A 60 1.61 6.18 -0.34
N SER A 61 1.00 6.55 -1.46
CA SER A 61 -0.24 7.34 -1.46
C SER A 61 -1.34 6.60 -0.72
N MET A 62 -1.49 5.29 -0.97
CA MET A 62 -2.45 4.46 -0.28
C MET A 62 -2.21 4.45 1.23
N ALA A 63 -0.97 4.23 1.67
CA ALA A 63 -0.62 4.17 3.09
C ALA A 63 -0.96 5.48 3.81
N MET A 64 -0.63 6.62 3.20
CA MET A 64 -0.91 7.92 3.81
C MET A 64 -2.41 8.24 3.84
N ILE A 65 -3.11 8.02 2.73
CA ILE A 65 -4.55 8.32 2.61
C ILE A 65 -5.35 7.41 3.55
N LEU A 66 -5.10 6.09 3.54
CA LEU A 66 -5.81 5.17 4.42
C LEU A 66 -5.55 5.49 5.89
N THR A 67 -4.32 5.82 6.27
CA THR A 67 -4.03 6.20 7.66
C THR A 67 -4.88 7.41 8.10
N ALA A 68 -5.00 8.43 7.24
CA ALA A 68 -5.80 9.61 7.52
C ALA A 68 -7.31 9.30 7.53
N VAL A 69 -7.81 8.61 6.51
CA VAL A 69 -9.23 8.25 6.37
C VAL A 69 -9.68 7.34 7.51
N THR A 70 -8.89 6.31 7.84
CA THR A 70 -9.17 5.36 8.93
C THR A 70 -9.38 6.08 10.26
N HIS A 71 -8.58 7.12 10.54
CA HIS A 71 -8.80 7.93 11.73
C HIS A 71 -10.20 8.56 11.76
N PHE A 72 -10.68 9.09 10.64
CA PHE A 72 -12.01 9.71 10.57
C PHE A 72 -13.15 8.69 10.55
N THR A 73 -12.93 7.48 10.04
CA THR A 73 -13.97 6.45 9.93
C THR A 73 -14.11 5.57 11.17
N VAL A 74 -13.06 5.42 11.98
CA VAL A 74 -13.11 4.65 13.22
C VAL A 74 -14.12 5.28 14.18
N LYS A 75 -15.08 4.45 14.59
CA LYS A 75 -16.10 4.77 15.60
C LYS A 75 -15.59 4.32 16.97
N GLY A 76 -15.65 5.21 17.95
CA GLY A 76 -15.23 4.93 19.33
C GLY A 76 -14.15 5.88 19.84
N PRO A 77 -13.64 5.63 21.06
CA PRO A 77 -12.55 6.41 21.63
C PRO A 77 -11.31 6.29 20.74
N LYS A 78 -10.71 7.43 20.39
CA LYS A 78 -9.49 7.49 19.57
C LYS A 78 -8.59 8.63 20.03
N LYS A 79 -7.28 8.44 19.88
CA LYS A 79 -6.26 9.49 20.10
C LYS A 79 -6.51 10.70 19.18
N PRO A 80 -6.09 11.92 19.54
CA PRO A 80 -6.27 13.10 18.69
C PRO A 80 -5.51 12.97 17.36
N PHE A 81 -5.98 13.67 16.32
CA PHE A 81 -5.35 13.62 14.99
C PHE A 81 -3.91 14.18 15.03
N VAL A 82 -3.73 15.35 15.64
CA VAL A 82 -2.41 15.94 15.89
C VAL A 82 -2.07 15.76 17.38
N PRO A 83 -0.85 15.31 17.73
CA PRO A 83 0.27 14.93 16.85
C PRO A 83 0.26 13.45 16.41
N THR A 84 -0.62 12.62 16.97
CA THR A 84 -0.52 11.15 16.88
C THR A 84 -0.73 10.62 15.46
N THR A 85 -1.90 10.88 14.88
CA THR A 85 -2.27 10.34 13.57
C THR A 85 -1.44 10.97 12.46
N LEU A 86 -1.14 12.28 12.56
CA LEU A 86 -0.27 12.96 11.60
C LEU A 86 1.13 12.33 11.55
N LYS A 87 1.72 12.04 12.73
CA LYS A 87 3.00 11.31 12.81
C LYS A 87 2.87 9.90 12.20
N LEU A 88 1.71 9.25 12.39
CA LEU A 88 1.44 7.94 11.81
C LEU A 88 1.36 7.98 10.29
N VAL A 89 0.70 8.98 9.70
CA VAL A 89 0.61 9.18 8.25
C VAL A 89 2.01 9.27 7.64
N ILE A 90 2.86 10.11 8.23
CA ILE A 90 4.25 10.27 7.78
C ILE A 90 5.04 8.96 7.97
N LYS A 91 4.91 8.31 9.13
CA LYS A 91 5.59 7.04 9.43
C LYS A 91 5.19 5.94 8.44
N HIS A 92 3.90 5.76 8.21
CA HIS A 92 3.39 4.75 7.26
C HIS A 92 3.81 5.06 5.83
N GLY A 93 3.78 6.34 5.42
CA GLY A 93 4.30 6.75 4.11
C GLY A 93 5.77 6.40 3.93
N LEU A 94 6.63 6.78 4.88
CA LEU A 94 8.08 6.52 4.83
C LEU A 94 8.42 5.03 4.91
N VAL A 95 7.77 4.28 5.80
CA VAL A 95 7.99 2.84 5.91
C VAL A 95 7.55 2.13 4.65
N THR A 96 6.36 2.45 4.11
CA THR A 96 5.86 1.84 2.88
C THR A 96 6.77 2.17 1.70
N PHE A 97 7.23 3.42 1.59
CA PHE A 97 8.21 3.83 0.58
C PHE A 97 9.47 2.98 0.68
N GLY A 98 10.10 2.93 1.86
CA GLY A 98 11.34 2.18 2.08
C GLY A 98 11.18 0.69 1.79
N THR A 99 10.09 0.07 2.24
CA THR A 99 9.83 -1.36 2.02
C THR A 99 9.62 -1.68 0.54
N VAL A 100 8.77 -0.91 -0.17
CA VAL A 100 8.48 -1.20 -1.59
C VAL A 100 9.71 -0.93 -2.45
N VAL A 101 10.45 0.16 -2.18
CA VAL A 101 11.72 0.45 -2.89
C VAL A 101 12.75 -0.63 -2.62
N ALA A 102 12.94 -1.07 -1.37
CA ALA A 102 13.89 -2.13 -1.04
C ALA A 102 13.54 -3.44 -1.76
N VAL A 103 12.26 -3.82 -1.80
CA VAL A 103 11.80 -5.00 -2.55
C VAL A 103 12.08 -4.84 -4.05
N ALA A 104 11.83 -3.66 -4.62
CA ALA A 104 12.08 -3.41 -6.04
C ALA A 104 13.58 -3.47 -6.39
N VAL A 105 14.44 -2.90 -5.54
CA VAL A 105 15.90 -2.95 -5.71
C VAL A 105 16.41 -4.38 -5.56
N LEU A 106 15.93 -5.12 -4.56
CA LEU A 106 16.31 -6.53 -4.38
C LEU A 106 15.85 -7.38 -5.56
N TRP A 107 14.65 -7.13 -6.08
CA TRP A 107 14.17 -7.80 -7.30
C TRP A 107 15.10 -7.53 -8.49
N GLN A 108 15.40 -6.25 -8.76
CA GLN A 108 16.29 -5.85 -9.85
C GLN A 108 17.68 -6.49 -9.69
N TRP A 109 18.18 -6.59 -8.45
CA TRP A 109 19.48 -7.20 -8.18
C TRP A 109 19.50 -8.71 -8.46
N VAL A 110 18.43 -9.45 -8.14
CA VAL A 110 18.38 -10.92 -8.33
C VAL A 110 17.99 -11.31 -9.75
N PHE A 111 16.99 -10.63 -10.33
CA PHE A 111 16.33 -11.05 -11.56
C PHE A 111 16.58 -10.10 -12.75
N GLY A 112 17.12 -8.92 -12.50
CA GLY A 112 17.27 -7.88 -13.52
C GLY A 112 15.93 -7.35 -14.03
N THR A 113 15.97 -6.72 -15.20
CA THR A 113 14.80 -6.19 -15.90
C THR A 113 14.04 -7.34 -16.57
N VAL A 114 12.89 -7.71 -16.02
CA VAL A 114 11.98 -8.71 -16.60
C VAL A 114 10.76 -8.01 -17.20
N GLU A 115 10.40 -8.34 -18.43
CA GLU A 115 9.16 -7.88 -19.04
C GLU A 115 8.00 -8.80 -18.70
N VAL A 116 6.83 -8.23 -18.40
CA VAL A 116 5.64 -8.97 -18.04
C VAL A 116 4.43 -8.54 -18.86
N GLY A 117 3.48 -9.46 -19.00
CA GLY A 117 2.18 -9.17 -19.59
C GLY A 117 1.29 -8.34 -18.67
N LEU A 118 0.29 -7.69 -19.26
CA LEU A 118 -0.70 -6.86 -18.57
C LEU A 118 -1.35 -7.56 -17.37
N ALA A 119 -1.78 -8.82 -17.56
CA ALA A 119 -2.46 -9.58 -16.50
C ALA A 119 -1.57 -9.74 -15.26
N PHE A 120 -0.29 -10.07 -15.45
CA PHE A 120 0.65 -10.24 -14.35
C PHE A 120 0.93 -8.90 -13.64
N ALA A 121 1.14 -7.82 -14.41
CA ALA A 121 1.35 -6.49 -13.85
C ALA A 121 0.17 -6.04 -12.97
N VAL A 122 -1.07 -6.24 -13.45
CA VAL A 122 -2.30 -5.89 -12.71
C VAL A 122 -2.46 -6.72 -11.44
N ILE A 123 -2.22 -8.03 -11.52
CA ILE A 123 -2.30 -8.93 -10.36
C ILE A 123 -1.27 -8.51 -9.30
N LEU A 124 -0.02 -8.27 -9.71
CA LEU A 124 1.05 -7.91 -8.79
C LEU A 124 0.77 -6.57 -8.10
N LEU A 125 0.40 -5.55 -8.86
CA LEU A 125 0.13 -4.23 -8.33
C LEU A 125 -1.15 -4.20 -7.47
N GLY A 126 -2.20 -4.93 -7.85
CA GLY A 126 -3.39 -5.13 -7.02
C GLY A 126 -3.07 -5.86 -5.71
N PHE A 127 -2.20 -6.87 -5.76
CA PHE A 127 -1.73 -7.58 -4.58
C PHE A 127 -0.96 -6.65 -3.62
N ILE A 128 0.00 -5.86 -4.14
CA ILE A 128 0.74 -4.86 -3.35
C ILE A 128 -0.24 -3.87 -2.69
N ALA A 129 -1.20 -3.36 -3.46
CA ALA A 129 -2.23 -2.45 -2.96
C ALA A 129 -3.01 -3.05 -1.79
N GLY A 130 -3.43 -4.31 -1.92
CA GLY A 130 -4.19 -5.01 -0.90
C GLY A 130 -3.39 -5.27 0.38
N VAL A 131 -2.14 -5.73 0.25
CA VAL A 131 -1.25 -5.97 1.41
C VAL A 131 -0.99 -4.68 2.17
N VAL A 132 -0.67 -3.60 1.46
CA VAL A 132 -0.43 -2.28 2.07
C VAL A 132 -1.69 -1.77 2.77
N ALA A 133 -2.85 -1.84 2.09
CA ALA A 133 -4.11 -1.40 2.66
C ALA A 133 -4.52 -2.16 3.91
N ALA A 134 -4.38 -3.50 3.91
CA ALA A 134 -4.67 -4.32 5.09
C ALA A 134 -3.73 -3.98 6.24
N SER A 135 -2.42 -3.96 5.98
CA SER A 135 -1.39 -3.72 6.99
C SER A 135 -1.54 -2.35 7.63
N VAL A 136 -1.66 -1.30 6.82
CA VAL A 136 -1.81 0.08 7.28
C VAL A 136 -3.10 0.26 8.05
N ASN A 137 -4.23 -0.26 7.54
CA ASN A 137 -5.51 -0.12 8.24
C ASN A 137 -5.46 -0.82 9.62
N TYR A 138 -4.89 -2.02 9.70
CA TYR A 138 -4.70 -2.72 10.97
C TYR A 138 -3.86 -1.89 11.95
N LEU A 139 -2.67 -1.46 11.53
CA LEU A 139 -1.72 -0.72 12.37
C LEU A 139 -2.29 0.64 12.82
N THR A 140 -3.03 1.32 11.94
CA THR A 140 -3.69 2.58 12.28
C THR A 140 -4.75 2.37 13.34
N ILE A 141 -5.65 1.40 13.16
CA ILE A 141 -6.72 1.14 14.15
C ILE A 141 -6.10 0.73 15.47
N ALA A 142 -5.18 -0.24 15.47
CA ALA A 142 -4.47 -0.70 16.67
C ALA A 142 -3.87 0.48 17.44
N GLU A 143 -3.11 1.35 16.78
CA GLU A 143 -2.46 2.49 17.46
C GLU A 143 -3.44 3.55 17.97
N ILE A 144 -4.48 3.91 17.20
CA ILE A 144 -5.39 4.99 17.60
C ILE A 144 -6.43 4.53 18.62
N THR A 145 -6.74 3.23 18.67
CA THR A 145 -7.68 2.64 19.63
C THR A 145 -7.00 2.01 20.84
N ASP A 146 -5.68 1.78 20.79
CA ASP A 146 -4.95 1.28 21.95
C ASP A 146 -4.93 2.28 23.09
N SER A 147 -5.45 1.76 24.21
CA SER A 147 -5.39 2.24 25.57
C SER A 147 -4.09 1.66 26.16
N GLY A 148 -3.04 2.47 26.31
CA GLY A 148 -1.77 2.14 26.97
C GLY A 148 -1.30 0.68 26.96
N CYS A 149 -0.49 0.31 25.97
CA CYS A 149 0.56 -0.70 26.16
C CYS A 149 1.78 -0.35 25.28
N SER A 150 2.49 0.68 25.72
CA SER A 150 3.95 0.87 25.59
C SER A 150 4.36 1.88 26.65
#